data_AF-A0A9D4F9E6-F1
#
_entry.id   AF-A0A9D4F9E6-F1
#
_cell.length_a   1.000
_cell.length_b   1.000
_cell.length_c   1.000
_cell.angle_alpha   90.00
_cell.angle_beta   90.00
_cell.angle_gamma   90.00
#
_symmetry.space_group_name_H-M   'P 1'
#
loop_
_entity.id
_entity.type
_entity.pdbx_description
1 polymer ?
#
loop_
_entity_poly.entity_id
_entity_poly.type
_entity_poly.pdbx_seq_one_letter_code
_entity_poly.pdbx_strand_id
1 'polypeptide(L)'
;MEEEELQSSLNTYKAQLQQVEQALRAAGSNTDLETLKNDLTELVNLTQESLLSLKKSKLLKQLDEDSADYSRFQTKGANPVLQVNSPSHSGAPSIDEEYAAFQEFLGDIEDEKTTENDKELPVKENIGGEHSVSEMYKEIIGTKCQAPFSQDWGHKSYGNALIVGVESEIETEIPKVKVMFCNPTHQSMLPCTYFLSGSCRFDQDQCRFSHGYAVPLEELKEYVDHDHSELKLESKCLARFHDDLWYKATVVDLHDSGVTVTFDSYQDDPVTLPWEDVIPLPDMSDELSSSSKEGTDDDVDDDITEVLPIDREESDDDDALPVFLWKPSSHGLGDLGRWEEHTKGIGSRLLQKMGYVPGQGLGCRGEGRVEPVPIQLLPQGKSLDRIMTLKELAGDRDIFDAMKQQERKDRKMVRKLEQQYHKLESRPDVFEFINKRLGGKKGKLSELVHEHQVQGHSKSNKDGRLHRSISEIDLKAKSDKNLNIQLLKTSEEMKTVEKELVKLKQSLNRNENRDKNIATKIRTKISSLEAYLNKLKTSESAIESHKQKRKDHKNLTTF
;
A
#
# COMPACT_ATOMS: atom_id res chain seq x y z
N MET A 1 -26.81 -27.17 -25.59
CA MET A 1 -27.53 -28.22 -24.86
C MET A 1 -27.78 -27.77 -23.43
N GLU A 2 -26.75 -27.58 -22.59
CA GLU A 2 -26.94 -27.15 -21.18
C GLU A 2 -27.62 -25.77 -21.00
N GLU A 3 -27.38 -24.81 -21.90
CA GLU A 3 -27.97 -23.46 -21.83
C GLU A 3 -29.50 -23.46 -22.08
N GLU A 4 -29.95 -24.21 -23.07
CA GLU A 4 -31.37 -24.31 -23.45
C GLU A 4 -32.18 -25.09 -22.41
N GLU A 5 -31.57 -26.11 -21.79
CA GLU A 5 -32.17 -26.88 -20.69
C GLU A 5 -32.39 -26.01 -19.44
N LEU A 6 -31.41 -25.17 -19.09
CA LEU A 6 -31.53 -24.22 -17.98
C LEU A 6 -32.59 -23.14 -18.28
N GLN A 7 -32.66 -22.63 -19.51
CA GLN A 7 -33.71 -21.69 -19.92
C GLN A 7 -35.12 -22.30 -19.84
N SER A 8 -35.29 -23.53 -20.31
CA SER A 8 -36.55 -24.26 -20.23
C SER A 8 -36.98 -24.50 -18.78
N SER A 9 -36.04 -24.90 -17.93
CA SER A 9 -36.26 -25.10 -16.49
C SER A 9 -36.68 -23.80 -15.80
N LEU A 10 -35.99 -22.69 -16.10
CA LEU A 10 -36.28 -21.36 -15.55
C LEU A 10 -37.69 -20.88 -15.94
N ASN A 11 -38.09 -21.07 -17.19
CA ASN A 11 -39.45 -20.77 -17.65
C ASN A 11 -40.50 -21.60 -16.92
N THR A 12 -40.19 -22.87 -16.63
CA THR A 12 -41.06 -23.76 -15.87
C THR A 12 -41.23 -23.28 -14.42
N TYR A 13 -40.13 -22.90 -13.76
CA TYR A 13 -40.17 -22.35 -12.39
C TYR A 13 -40.90 -21.02 -12.31
N LYS A 14 -40.74 -20.13 -13.31
CA LYS A 14 -41.50 -18.88 -13.39
C LYS A 14 -43.00 -19.11 -13.55
N ALA A 15 -43.40 -20.09 -14.38
CA ALA A 15 -44.80 -20.45 -14.54
C ALA A 15 -45.40 -21.03 -13.25
N GLN A 16 -44.64 -21.86 -12.52
CA GLN A 16 -45.04 -22.38 -11.22
C GLN A 16 -45.19 -21.27 -10.17
N LEU A 17 -44.26 -20.33 -10.14
CA LEU A 17 -44.32 -19.18 -9.24
C LEU A 17 -45.57 -18.31 -9.50
N GLN A 18 -45.91 -18.06 -10.77
CA GLN A 18 -47.15 -17.35 -11.12
C GLN A 18 -48.40 -18.09 -10.66
N GLN A 19 -48.44 -19.42 -10.77
CA GLN A 19 -49.55 -20.24 -10.28
C GLN A 19 -49.68 -20.17 -8.75
N VAL A 20 -48.57 -20.20 -8.02
CA VAL A 20 -48.55 -20.06 -6.55
C VAL A 20 -48.97 -18.67 -6.11
N GLU A 21 -48.55 -17.61 -6.81
CA GLU A 21 -49.01 -16.24 -6.55
C GLU A 21 -50.50 -16.06 -6.82
N GLN A 22 -51.03 -16.68 -7.87
CA GLN A 22 -52.46 -16.66 -8.16
C GLN A 22 -53.26 -17.44 -7.11
N ALA A 23 -52.72 -18.56 -6.62
CA ALA A 23 -53.31 -19.33 -5.52
C ALA A 23 -53.31 -18.54 -4.21
N LEU A 24 -52.22 -17.83 -3.89
CA LEU A 24 -52.15 -16.93 -2.71
C LEU A 24 -53.19 -15.80 -2.80
N ARG A 25 -53.40 -15.23 -3.99
CA ARG A 25 -54.43 -14.20 -4.21
C ARG A 25 -55.85 -14.74 -4.03
N ALA A 26 -56.10 -16.00 -4.38
CA ALA A 26 -57.42 -16.63 -4.28
C ALA A 26 -57.72 -17.24 -2.90
N ALA A 27 -56.71 -17.78 -2.21
CA ALA A 27 -56.85 -18.53 -0.97
C ALA A 27 -56.52 -17.71 0.31
N GLY A 28 -55.95 -16.51 0.17
CA GLY A 28 -55.50 -15.68 1.30
C GLY A 28 -54.12 -16.09 1.84
N SER A 29 -53.74 -15.54 3.01
CA SER A 29 -52.45 -15.87 3.66
C SER A 29 -52.47 -17.30 4.17
N ASN A 30 -51.72 -18.16 3.47
CA ASN A 30 -51.46 -19.53 3.85
C ASN A 30 -49.95 -19.69 3.94
N THR A 31 -49.45 -20.01 5.13
CA THR A 31 -48.01 -20.06 5.44
C THR A 31 -47.26 -21.01 4.51
N ASP A 32 -47.89 -22.11 4.10
CA ASP A 32 -47.27 -23.12 3.24
C ASP A 32 -47.13 -22.66 1.78
N LEU A 33 -48.02 -21.77 1.32
CA LEU A 33 -47.92 -21.17 -0.01
C LEU A 33 -46.92 -20.00 -0.01
N GLU A 34 -46.78 -19.29 1.11
CA GLU A 34 -45.76 -18.25 1.29
C GLU A 34 -44.35 -18.85 1.34
N THR A 35 -44.15 -19.98 2.02
CA THR A 35 -42.87 -20.71 1.99
C THR A 35 -42.55 -21.23 0.59
N LEU A 36 -43.51 -21.87 -0.08
CA LEU A 36 -43.33 -22.35 -1.45
C LEU A 36 -42.99 -21.22 -2.44
N LYS A 37 -43.61 -20.05 -2.27
CA LYS A 37 -43.29 -18.86 -3.07
C LYS A 37 -41.83 -18.43 -2.86
N ASN A 38 -41.38 -18.37 -1.61
CA ASN A 38 -40.01 -17.97 -1.28
C ASN A 38 -39.00 -18.98 -1.86
N ASP A 39 -39.25 -20.28 -1.68
CA ASP A 39 -38.39 -21.35 -2.20
C ASP A 39 -38.31 -21.33 -3.74
N LEU A 40 -39.45 -21.13 -4.43
CA LEU A 40 -39.47 -20.98 -5.90
C LEU A 40 -38.75 -19.71 -6.36
N THR A 41 -38.84 -18.62 -5.59
CA THR A 41 -38.12 -17.37 -5.89
C THR A 41 -36.61 -17.57 -5.78
N GLU A 42 -36.15 -18.28 -4.75
CA GLU A 42 -34.74 -18.63 -4.57
C GLU A 42 -34.23 -19.55 -5.69
N LEU A 43 -35.00 -20.57 -6.07
CA LEU A 43 -34.66 -21.45 -7.19
C LEU A 43 -34.57 -20.71 -8.53
N VAL A 44 -35.47 -19.76 -8.79
CA VAL A 44 -35.41 -18.90 -9.98
C VAL A 44 -34.13 -18.05 -9.99
N ASN A 45 -33.76 -17.47 -8.84
CA ASN A 45 -32.54 -16.67 -8.73
C ASN A 45 -31.28 -17.52 -8.95
N LEU A 46 -31.16 -18.68 -8.28
CA LEU A 46 -30.02 -19.57 -8.43
C LEU A 46 -29.86 -20.10 -9.86
N THR A 47 -30.98 -20.42 -10.53
CA THR A 47 -30.95 -20.87 -11.92
C THR A 47 -30.61 -19.74 -12.90
N GLN A 48 -31.06 -18.52 -12.63
CA GLN A 48 -30.67 -17.33 -13.40
C GLN A 48 -29.18 -17.01 -13.26
N GLU A 49 -28.62 -17.08 -12.04
CA GLU A 49 -27.19 -16.89 -11.78
C GLU A 49 -26.34 -17.96 -12.47
N SER A 50 -26.77 -19.22 -12.44
CA SER A 50 -26.10 -20.32 -13.13
C SER A 50 -26.07 -20.10 -14.65
N LEU A 51 -27.18 -19.65 -15.22
CA LEU A 51 -27.30 -19.33 -16.66
C LEU A 51 -26.39 -18.14 -17.03
N LEU A 52 -26.36 -17.07 -16.24
CA LEU A 52 -25.48 -15.92 -16.46
C LEU A 52 -24.00 -16.31 -16.39
N SER A 53 -23.62 -17.16 -15.43
CA SER A 53 -22.27 -17.70 -15.31
C SER A 53 -21.87 -18.52 -16.55
N LEU A 54 -22.77 -19.38 -17.04
CA LEU A 54 -22.54 -20.19 -18.23
C LEU A 54 -22.38 -19.31 -19.49
N LYS A 55 -23.25 -18.31 -19.67
CA LYS A 55 -23.14 -17.32 -20.77
C LYS A 55 -21.84 -16.52 -20.71
N LYS A 56 -21.44 -16.04 -19.52
CA LYS A 56 -20.17 -15.34 -19.33
C LYS A 56 -18.98 -16.22 -19.72
N SER A 57 -18.99 -17.49 -19.32
CA SER A 57 -17.92 -18.43 -19.67
C SER A 57 -17.83 -18.71 -21.18
N LYS A 58 -18.96 -18.70 -21.88
CA LYS A 58 -19.04 -18.92 -23.34
C LYS A 58 -18.52 -17.71 -24.11
N LEU A 59 -18.90 -16.50 -23.69
CA LEU A 59 -18.39 -15.24 -24.24
C LEU A 59 -16.88 -15.11 -24.06
N LEU A 60 -16.35 -15.44 -22.88
CA LEU A 60 -14.91 -15.42 -22.64
C LEU A 60 -14.15 -16.39 -23.55
N LYS A 61 -14.70 -17.58 -23.81
CA LYS A 61 -14.11 -18.53 -24.76
C LYS A 61 -14.11 -18.00 -26.19
N GLN A 62 -15.17 -17.31 -26.62
CA GLN A 62 -15.22 -16.70 -27.94
C GLN A 62 -14.19 -15.58 -28.09
N LEU A 63 -14.02 -14.73 -27.07
CA LEU A 63 -13.00 -13.68 -27.08
C LEU A 63 -11.56 -14.24 -27.07
N ASP A 64 -11.31 -15.32 -26.34
CA ASP A 64 -10.01 -16.00 -26.35
C ASP A 64 -9.70 -16.65 -27.72
N GLU A 65 -10.72 -17.17 -28.40
CA GLU A 65 -10.60 -17.73 -29.76
C GLU A 65 -10.35 -16.62 -30.81
N ASP A 66 -11.06 -15.49 -30.72
CA ASP A 66 -10.89 -14.34 -31.61
C ASP A 66 -9.52 -13.64 -31.39
N SER A 67 -9.03 -13.60 -30.15
CA SER A 67 -7.69 -13.08 -29.84
C SER A 67 -6.56 -13.98 -30.35
N ALA A 68 -6.79 -15.30 -30.46
CA ALA A 68 -5.79 -16.23 -30.97
C ALA A 68 -5.58 -16.07 -32.49
N ASP A 69 -6.64 -15.74 -33.25
CA ASP A 69 -6.55 -15.53 -34.71
C ASP A 69 -5.85 -14.22 -35.10
N TYR A 70 -5.91 -13.18 -34.26
CA TYR A 70 -5.14 -11.93 -34.46
C TYR A 70 -3.63 -12.12 -34.30
N SER A 71 -3.19 -13.05 -33.44
CA SER A 71 -1.76 -13.30 -33.17
C SER A 71 -1.03 -14.05 -34.29
N ARG A 72 -1.75 -14.69 -35.22
CA ARG A 72 -1.17 -15.47 -36.33
C ARG A 72 -0.71 -14.61 -37.53
N PHE A 73 -1.11 -13.35 -37.60
CA PHE A 73 -0.79 -12.47 -38.74
C PHE A 73 0.43 -11.54 -38.56
N GLN A 74 1.11 -11.52 -37.40
CA GLN A 74 2.24 -10.61 -37.16
C GLN A 74 3.65 -11.21 -37.28
N THR A 75 3.79 -12.51 -37.58
CA THR A 75 5.13 -13.09 -37.81
C THR A 75 5.47 -13.17 -39.30
N LYS A 76 5.81 -12.04 -39.92
CA LYS A 76 6.71 -11.95 -41.10
C LYS A 76 7.00 -10.49 -41.51
N GLY A 77 8.18 -9.99 -41.10
CA GLY A 77 9.11 -9.23 -41.95
C GLY A 77 8.80 -7.77 -42.33
N ALA A 78 9.65 -6.89 -41.78
CA ALA A 78 10.28 -5.69 -42.39
C ALA A 78 9.43 -4.46 -42.78
N ASN A 79 9.78 -3.32 -42.15
CA ASN A 79 9.47 -1.96 -42.60
C ASN A 79 10.02 -1.71 -44.02
N PRO A 80 9.34 -0.87 -44.83
CA PRO A 80 9.77 0.53 -44.90
C PRO A 80 8.63 1.58 -45.05
N VAL A 81 9.06 2.83 -44.87
CA VAL A 81 8.33 4.10 -44.84
C VAL A 81 7.90 4.57 -46.24
N LEU A 82 6.70 5.16 -46.38
CA LEU A 82 6.36 6.47 -47.00
C LEU A 82 4.99 6.51 -47.73
N GLN A 83 4.18 7.48 -47.29
CA GLN A 83 3.30 8.43 -48.02
C GLN A 83 2.33 8.01 -49.16
N VAL A 84 1.06 8.31 -48.88
CA VAL A 84 -0.03 8.91 -49.72
C VAL A 84 -0.45 8.20 -51.03
N ASN A 85 -1.69 7.69 -51.04
CA ASN A 85 -2.75 8.01 -52.02
C ASN A 85 -3.99 7.09 -51.86
N SER A 86 -5.19 7.68 -51.79
CA SER A 86 -6.45 7.07 -52.28
C SER A 86 -6.47 7.19 -53.83
N PRO A 87 -7.15 6.33 -54.63
CA PRO A 87 -8.56 5.95 -54.47
C PRO A 87 -8.97 4.49 -54.87
N SER A 88 -10.16 4.06 -54.37
CA SER A 88 -11.19 3.14 -54.97
C SER A 88 -10.75 1.79 -55.58
N HIS A 89 -11.36 0.61 -55.38
CA HIS A 89 -12.72 0.19 -55.03
C HIS A 89 -12.67 -1.34 -54.78
N SER A 90 -13.31 -1.89 -53.73
CA SER A 90 -14.18 -3.09 -53.80
C SER A 90 -14.71 -3.50 -52.40
N GLY A 91 -15.92 -3.00 -52.10
CA GLY A 91 -17.01 -3.57 -51.31
C GLY A 91 -16.74 -4.64 -50.24
N ALA A 92 -16.43 -4.19 -49.02
CA ALA A 92 -16.91 -4.81 -47.80
C ALA A 92 -17.72 -3.74 -47.04
N PRO A 93 -18.92 -4.03 -46.52
CA PRO A 93 -19.71 -3.03 -45.79
C PRO A 93 -18.92 -2.56 -44.56
N SER A 94 -18.95 -1.25 -44.31
CA SER A 94 -18.31 -0.67 -43.13
C SER A 94 -19.01 -1.21 -41.88
N ILE A 95 -18.26 -1.40 -40.80
CA ILE A 95 -18.81 -1.77 -39.47
C ILE A 95 -19.92 -0.78 -39.03
N ASP A 96 -19.86 0.46 -39.51
CA ASP A 96 -20.87 1.49 -39.28
C ASP A 96 -22.21 1.18 -39.99
N GLU A 97 -22.16 0.48 -41.12
CA GLU A 97 -23.33 0.10 -41.92
C GLU A 97 -24.04 -1.13 -41.31
N GLU A 98 -23.27 -2.07 -40.77
CA GLU A 98 -23.82 -3.18 -39.95
C GLU A 98 -24.39 -2.68 -38.62
N TYR A 99 -23.75 -1.68 -37.99
CA TYR A 99 -24.24 -1.04 -36.77
C TYR A 99 -25.53 -0.24 -37.01
N ALA A 100 -25.64 0.43 -38.17
CA ALA A 100 -26.86 1.13 -38.58
C ALA A 100 -28.01 0.15 -38.85
N ALA A 101 -27.77 -0.95 -39.55
CA ALA A 101 -28.78 -1.99 -39.79
C ALA A 101 -29.24 -2.67 -38.49
N PHE A 102 -28.34 -2.82 -37.51
CA PHE A 102 -28.67 -3.33 -36.17
C PHE A 102 -29.52 -2.36 -35.35
N GLN A 103 -29.26 -1.05 -35.45
CA GLN A 103 -30.09 -0.02 -34.82
C GLN A 103 -31.49 0.06 -35.45
N GLU A 104 -31.59 -0.09 -36.77
CA GLU A 104 -32.86 -0.07 -37.49
C GLU A 104 -33.72 -1.30 -37.15
N PHE A 105 -33.12 -2.48 -37.01
CA PHE A 105 -33.81 -3.71 -36.60
C PHE A 105 -34.37 -3.65 -35.16
N LEU A 106 -33.75 -2.88 -34.27
CA LEU A 106 -34.24 -2.66 -32.91
C LEU A 106 -35.36 -1.61 -32.86
N GLY A 107 -35.38 -0.65 -33.78
CA GLY A 107 -36.44 0.35 -33.90
C GLY A 107 -37.78 -0.23 -34.33
N ASP A 108 -37.78 -1.30 -35.12
CA ASP A 108 -39.01 -1.92 -35.66
C ASP A 108 -39.79 -2.78 -34.64
N ILE A 109 -39.29 -2.96 -33.41
CA ILE A 109 -39.95 -3.77 -32.37
C ILE A 109 -40.86 -2.93 -31.44
N GLU A 110 -40.81 -1.60 -31.48
CA GLU A 110 -41.46 -0.75 -30.46
C GLU A 110 -42.76 -0.03 -30.87
N ASP A 111 -43.30 -0.21 -32.07
CA ASP A 111 -44.55 0.48 -32.48
C ASP A 111 -45.74 -0.47 -32.75
N GLU A 112 -46.55 -0.75 -31.71
CA GLU A 112 -48.01 -0.92 -31.85
C GLU A 112 -48.80 -0.18 -30.76
N LYS A 113 -49.41 0.95 -31.17
CA LYS A 113 -50.69 1.57 -30.71
C LYS A 113 -50.69 2.30 -29.35
N THR A 114 -51.25 3.50 -29.13
CA THR A 114 -51.95 4.55 -29.93
C THR A 114 -52.31 5.73 -28.98
N THR A 115 -52.15 6.99 -29.46
CA THR A 115 -53.02 8.21 -29.32
C THR A 115 -53.37 8.77 -27.91
N GLU A 116 -53.40 10.07 -27.57
CA GLU A 116 -53.40 11.36 -28.29
C GLU A 116 -53.21 12.58 -27.32
N ASN A 117 -52.51 13.63 -27.80
CA ASN A 117 -52.57 15.11 -27.52
C ASN A 117 -52.36 15.71 -26.10
N ASP A 118 -51.64 16.83 -25.86
CA ASP A 118 -51.03 17.87 -26.73
C ASP A 118 -49.91 18.67 -25.97
N LYS A 119 -48.73 18.77 -26.60
CA LYS A 119 -47.74 19.88 -26.77
C LYS A 119 -47.23 20.75 -25.60
N GLU A 120 -45.95 20.54 -25.24
CA GLU A 120 -44.85 21.53 -25.27
C GLU A 120 -43.47 20.80 -25.42
N LEU A 121 -42.46 21.49 -25.98
CA LEU A 121 -41.24 20.96 -26.64
C LEU A 121 -40.24 20.17 -25.74
N PRO A 122 -39.64 19.04 -26.21
CA PRO A 122 -38.62 18.29 -25.47
C PRO A 122 -37.19 18.44 -26.05
N VAL A 123 -36.20 18.62 -25.18
CA VAL A 123 -34.78 18.41 -25.49
C VAL A 123 -34.43 16.98 -25.05
N LYS A 124 -33.93 16.17 -25.99
CA LYS A 124 -33.67 14.74 -25.83
C LYS A 124 -32.35 14.49 -25.12
N GLU A 125 -32.38 13.85 -23.95
CA GLU A 125 -31.27 13.09 -23.40
C GLU A 125 -31.62 11.60 -23.39
N ASN A 126 -30.72 10.82 -23.98
CA ASN A 126 -30.79 9.38 -24.16
C ASN A 126 -30.49 8.69 -22.82
N ILE A 127 -31.46 7.94 -22.31
CA ILE A 127 -31.28 7.02 -21.18
C ILE A 127 -30.90 5.66 -21.77
N GLY A 128 -29.77 5.09 -21.33
CA GLY A 128 -29.44 3.70 -21.64
C GLY A 128 -27.99 3.30 -21.36
N GLY A 129 -27.53 3.41 -20.12
CA GLY A 129 -26.23 2.85 -19.72
C GLY A 129 -25.69 3.23 -18.33
N GLU A 130 -26.28 4.21 -17.63
CA GLU A 130 -25.65 4.79 -16.42
C GLU A 130 -26.11 4.22 -15.07
N HIS A 131 -27.07 3.30 -15.04
CA HIS A 131 -27.72 2.93 -13.77
C HIS A 131 -26.89 2.05 -12.82
N SER A 132 -25.72 1.53 -13.22
CA SER A 132 -24.91 0.62 -12.38
C SER A 132 -23.71 1.29 -11.70
N VAL A 133 -23.10 2.30 -12.34
CA VAL A 133 -21.90 2.97 -11.83
C VAL A 133 -22.25 4.20 -10.99
N SER A 134 -23.32 4.91 -11.34
CA SER A 134 -23.80 6.09 -10.60
C SER A 134 -24.31 5.73 -9.19
N GLU A 135 -24.85 4.52 -8.99
CA GLU A 135 -25.34 4.08 -7.68
C GLU A 135 -24.17 3.81 -6.70
N MET A 136 -23.08 3.17 -7.12
CA MET A 136 -21.89 2.96 -6.27
C MET A 136 -21.21 4.28 -5.84
N TYR A 137 -21.17 5.29 -6.71
CA TYR A 137 -20.53 6.57 -6.35
C TYR A 137 -21.37 7.41 -5.39
N LYS A 138 -22.69 7.23 -5.37
CA LYS A 138 -23.56 7.89 -4.38
C LYS A 138 -23.35 7.35 -2.96
N GLU A 139 -22.96 6.08 -2.82
CA GLU A 139 -22.66 5.47 -1.52
C GLU A 139 -21.35 5.99 -0.92
N ILE A 140 -20.42 6.47 -1.75
CA ILE A 140 -19.11 7.01 -1.30
C ILE A 140 -19.24 8.47 -0.82
N ILE A 141 -20.29 9.18 -1.23
CA ILE A 141 -20.55 10.55 -0.76
C ILE A 141 -20.91 10.52 0.74
N GLY A 142 -20.23 11.34 1.53
CA GLY A 142 -20.38 11.38 2.98
C GLY A 142 -19.41 10.47 3.74
N THR A 143 -18.57 9.69 3.04
CA THR A 143 -17.53 8.91 3.71
C THR A 143 -16.42 9.81 4.23
N LYS A 144 -15.95 9.55 5.45
CA LYS A 144 -14.77 10.20 6.02
C LYS A 144 -13.50 9.51 5.52
N CYS A 145 -12.51 10.28 5.12
CA CYS A 145 -11.24 9.79 4.60
C CYS A 145 -10.09 10.72 5.00
N GLN A 146 -8.86 10.35 4.67
CA GLN A 146 -7.71 11.24 4.73
C GLN A 146 -7.25 11.57 3.30
N ALA A 147 -7.11 12.85 3.00
CA ALA A 147 -6.76 13.35 1.67
C ALA A 147 -5.42 14.11 1.69
N PRO A 148 -4.63 14.04 0.60
CA PRO A 148 -3.43 14.85 0.45
C PRO A 148 -3.80 16.32 0.19
N PHE A 149 -3.11 17.19 0.90
CA PHE A 149 -3.10 18.63 0.70
C PHE A 149 -1.70 19.05 0.23
N SER A 150 -1.63 19.71 -0.92
CA SER A 150 -0.38 20.29 -1.44
C SER A 150 -0.42 21.79 -1.19
N GLN A 151 0.48 22.28 -0.36
CA GLN A 151 0.60 23.71 -0.07
C GLN A 151 1.58 24.36 -1.09
N ASP A 152 1.50 25.68 -1.31
CA ASP A 152 2.17 26.38 -2.44
C ASP A 152 3.70 26.18 -2.54
N TRP A 153 4.35 25.98 -1.39
CA TRP A 153 5.76 25.61 -1.23
C TRP A 153 6.11 24.13 -1.54
N GLY A 154 5.17 23.34 -2.06
CA GLY A 154 5.40 21.98 -2.58
C GLY A 154 5.39 20.86 -1.54
N HIS A 155 5.07 21.15 -0.27
CA HIS A 155 4.93 20.13 0.77
C HIS A 155 3.56 19.44 0.67
N LYS A 156 3.56 18.10 0.58
CA LYS A 156 2.34 17.26 0.63
C LYS A 156 2.09 16.79 2.05
N SER A 157 1.03 17.27 2.69
CA SER A 157 0.56 16.80 4.00
C SER A 157 -0.78 16.09 3.86
N TYR A 158 -1.02 15.05 4.64
CA TYR A 158 -2.32 14.38 4.65
C TYR A 158 -3.19 14.94 5.78
N GLY A 159 -4.47 15.20 5.49
CA GLY A 159 -5.43 15.73 6.46
C GLY A 159 -6.77 15.01 6.38
N ASN A 160 -7.49 14.97 7.50
CA ASN A 160 -8.83 14.39 7.56
C ASN A 160 -9.80 15.21 6.70
N ALA A 161 -10.60 14.52 5.91
CA ALA A 161 -11.50 15.09 4.91
C ALA A 161 -12.78 14.26 4.77
N LEU A 162 -13.78 14.86 4.13
CA LEU A 162 -15.08 14.27 3.82
C LEU A 162 -15.30 14.29 2.31
N ILE A 163 -15.78 13.18 1.74
CA ILE A 163 -16.11 13.11 0.31
C ILE A 163 -17.46 13.78 0.08
N VAL A 164 -17.50 14.82 -0.75
CA VAL A 164 -18.70 15.63 -1.03
C VAL A 164 -19.29 15.33 -2.40
N GLY A 165 -18.46 14.89 -3.35
CA GLY A 165 -18.94 14.52 -4.68
C GLY A 165 -17.91 13.71 -5.45
N VAL A 166 -18.32 13.17 -6.60
CA VAL A 166 -17.44 12.45 -7.52
C VAL A 166 -17.35 13.26 -8.80
N GLU A 167 -16.13 13.45 -9.30
CA GLU A 167 -15.84 14.20 -10.51
C GLU A 167 -15.39 13.20 -11.58
N SER A 168 -16.35 12.74 -12.38
CA SER A 168 -16.10 11.85 -13.49
C SER A 168 -15.84 12.67 -14.75
N GLU A 169 -14.58 13.03 -14.98
CA GLU A 169 -14.14 13.50 -16.29
C GLU A 169 -13.99 12.28 -17.21
N ILE A 170 -14.72 12.28 -18.32
CA ILE A 170 -14.78 11.18 -19.31
C ILE A 170 -13.40 10.89 -19.96
N GLU A 171 -12.39 11.73 -19.73
CA GLU A 171 -11.08 11.67 -20.38
C GLU A 171 -9.93 11.09 -19.54
N THR A 172 -10.11 10.84 -18.23
CA THR A 172 -9.04 10.28 -17.40
C THR A 172 -9.37 8.89 -16.87
N GLU A 173 -8.49 7.92 -17.09
CA GLU A 173 -8.63 6.51 -16.63
C GLU A 173 -8.76 6.35 -15.11
N ILE A 174 -8.48 7.40 -14.31
CA ILE A 174 -8.48 7.36 -12.84
C ILE A 174 -9.64 8.20 -12.28
N PRO A 175 -10.56 7.62 -11.48
CA PRO A 175 -11.67 8.36 -10.89
C PRO A 175 -11.18 9.36 -9.84
N LYS A 176 -11.62 10.62 -9.97
CA LYS A 176 -11.37 11.68 -8.99
C LYS A 176 -12.61 11.90 -8.13
N VAL A 177 -12.38 12.20 -6.86
CA VAL A 177 -13.43 12.59 -5.92
C VAL A 177 -13.17 13.99 -5.37
N LYS A 178 -14.24 14.71 -5.06
CA LYS A 178 -14.21 16.03 -4.47
C LYS A 178 -14.29 15.90 -2.95
N VAL A 179 -13.24 16.33 -2.26
CA VAL A 179 -13.13 16.24 -0.81
C VAL A 179 -13.09 17.61 -0.15
N MET A 180 -13.66 17.73 1.05
CA MET A 180 -13.55 18.92 1.90
C MET A 180 -12.81 18.56 3.19
N PHE A 181 -11.82 19.36 3.59
CA PHE A 181 -11.04 19.10 4.80
C PHE A 181 -11.86 19.37 6.07
N CYS A 182 -11.79 18.45 7.03
CA CYS A 182 -12.46 18.58 8.33
C CYS A 182 -11.78 19.60 9.23
N ASN A 183 -10.47 19.81 9.04
CA ASN A 183 -9.64 20.67 9.89
C ASN A 183 -9.00 21.79 9.05
N PRO A 184 -9.77 22.80 8.63
CA PRO A 184 -9.26 23.90 7.81
C PRO A 184 -8.30 24.78 8.62
N THR A 185 -7.08 24.97 8.12
CA THR A 185 -6.06 25.85 8.72
C THR A 185 -6.00 27.23 8.04
N HIS A 186 -6.55 27.34 6.83
CA HIS A 186 -6.62 28.57 6.05
C HIS A 186 -8.04 28.88 5.64
N GLN A 187 -8.37 30.16 5.49
CA GLN A 187 -9.73 30.61 5.13
C GLN A 187 -10.22 30.04 3.78
N SER A 188 -9.32 29.81 2.83
CA SER A 188 -9.65 29.19 1.54
C SER A 188 -10.02 27.71 1.65
N MET A 189 -9.70 27.04 2.75
CA MET A 189 -10.08 25.63 3.01
C MET A 189 -11.46 25.50 3.63
N LEU A 190 -12.01 26.58 4.20
CA LEU A 190 -13.34 26.55 4.81
C LEU A 190 -14.39 26.22 3.76
N PRO A 191 -15.33 25.30 4.03
CA PRO A 191 -16.34 24.91 3.07
C PRO A 191 -17.31 26.05 2.77
N CYS A 192 -17.61 26.27 1.48
CA CYS A 192 -18.55 27.28 1.05
C CYS A 192 -20.00 26.85 1.34
N THR A 193 -20.69 27.57 2.22
CA THR A 193 -22.10 27.31 2.58
C THR A 193 -23.06 27.46 1.40
N TYR A 194 -22.78 28.41 0.50
CA TYR A 194 -23.57 28.60 -0.72
C TYR A 194 -23.37 27.47 -1.71
N PHE A 195 -22.17 26.88 -1.77
CA PHE A 195 -21.90 25.72 -2.63
C PHE A 195 -22.61 24.48 -2.09
N LEU A 196 -22.53 24.23 -0.79
CA LEU A 196 -23.24 23.13 -0.13
C LEU A 196 -24.77 23.24 -0.28
N SER A 197 -25.31 24.45 -0.44
CA SER A 197 -26.73 24.69 -0.71
C SER A 197 -27.08 24.82 -2.20
N GLY A 198 -26.11 24.66 -3.11
CA GLY A 198 -26.32 24.76 -4.56
C GLY A 198 -26.61 26.18 -5.08
N SER A 199 -26.34 27.21 -4.29
CA SER A 199 -26.64 28.61 -4.59
C SER A 199 -25.40 29.48 -4.86
N CYS A 200 -24.20 28.89 -4.88
CA CYS A 200 -22.97 29.62 -5.18
C CYS A 200 -22.91 30.01 -6.66
N ARG A 201 -22.51 31.27 -6.93
CA ARG A 201 -22.40 31.84 -8.28
C ARG A 201 -20.96 31.96 -8.79
N PHE A 202 -19.99 31.60 -7.96
CA PHE A 202 -18.57 31.72 -8.25
C PHE A 202 -17.99 30.35 -8.60
N ASP A 203 -16.99 30.32 -9.48
CA ASP A 203 -16.25 29.09 -9.78
C ASP A 203 -15.33 28.70 -8.61
N GLN A 204 -14.83 27.45 -8.61
CA GLN A 204 -13.99 26.89 -7.54
C GLN A 204 -12.78 27.78 -7.19
N ASP A 205 -12.15 28.40 -8.19
CA ASP A 205 -10.96 29.25 -7.99
C ASP A 205 -11.29 30.72 -7.65
N GLN A 206 -12.53 31.15 -7.88
CA GLN A 206 -12.96 32.53 -7.65
C GLN A 206 -13.75 32.70 -6.35
N CYS A 207 -14.24 31.61 -5.77
CA CYS A 207 -14.91 31.63 -4.49
C CYS A 207 -13.90 31.86 -3.36
N ARG A 208 -14.28 32.68 -2.36
CA ARG A 208 -13.46 32.90 -1.16
C ARG A 208 -13.33 31.64 -0.29
N PHE A 209 -14.29 30.72 -0.40
CA PHE A 209 -14.42 29.52 0.40
C PHE A 209 -14.31 28.28 -0.51
N SER A 210 -13.83 27.17 0.03
CA SER A 210 -13.59 25.93 -0.71
C SER A 210 -14.89 25.32 -1.26
N HIS A 211 -14.88 24.94 -2.53
CA HIS A 211 -15.88 24.05 -3.13
C HIS A 211 -15.48 22.57 -3.03
N GLY A 212 -14.35 22.29 -2.36
CA GLY A 212 -13.71 20.98 -2.30
C GLY A 212 -12.53 20.88 -3.25
N TYR A 213 -11.65 19.92 -2.98
CA TYR A 213 -10.44 19.65 -3.75
C TYR A 213 -10.64 18.34 -4.52
N ALA A 214 -10.28 18.34 -5.80
CA ALA A 214 -10.32 17.14 -6.63
C ALA A 214 -9.08 16.28 -6.33
N VAL A 215 -9.30 15.08 -5.81
CA VAL A 215 -8.25 14.13 -5.41
C VAL A 215 -8.51 12.78 -6.07
N PRO A 216 -7.50 12.12 -6.67
CA PRO A 216 -7.66 10.77 -7.19
C PRO A 216 -8.04 9.79 -6.08
N LEU A 217 -8.97 8.86 -6.35
CA LEU A 217 -9.42 7.89 -5.36
C LEU A 217 -8.27 7.05 -4.76
N GLU A 218 -7.21 6.80 -5.55
CA GLU A 218 -6.02 6.05 -5.15
C GLU A 218 -5.14 6.78 -4.12
N GLU A 219 -5.22 8.12 -4.05
CA GLU A 219 -4.45 8.91 -3.09
C GLU A 219 -5.16 9.07 -1.75
N LEU A 220 -6.41 8.63 -1.63
CA LEU A 220 -7.15 8.64 -0.37
C LEU A 220 -6.66 7.56 0.57
N LYS A 221 -6.61 7.90 1.86
CA LYS A 221 -6.27 7.00 2.96
C LYS A 221 -7.44 6.86 3.92
N GLU A 222 -7.36 5.84 4.77
CA GLU A 222 -8.31 5.64 5.87
C GLU A 222 -8.34 6.85 6.80
N TYR A 223 -9.53 7.17 7.30
CA TYR A 223 -9.72 8.26 8.26
C TYR A 223 -8.97 7.95 9.56
N VAL A 224 -8.26 8.95 10.10
CA VAL A 224 -7.53 8.81 11.36
C VAL A 224 -8.35 9.46 12.47
N ASP A 225 -8.94 8.63 13.33
CA ASP A 225 -9.45 9.08 14.62
C ASP A 225 -8.27 9.42 15.53
N HIS A 226 -8.19 10.67 15.98
CA HIS A 226 -7.14 11.08 16.90
C HIS A 226 -7.53 10.68 18.32
N ASP A 227 -6.84 9.70 18.89
CA ASP A 227 -7.08 9.28 20.28
C ASP A 227 -6.65 10.38 21.26
N HIS A 228 -7.60 10.90 22.03
CA HIS A 228 -7.34 11.96 23.04
C HIS A 228 -6.53 11.44 24.25
N SER A 229 -6.21 10.14 24.28
CA SER A 229 -5.40 9.50 25.32
C SER A 229 -3.95 10.01 25.36
N GLU A 230 -3.45 10.57 24.25
CA GLU A 230 -2.10 11.12 24.15
C GLU A 230 -1.99 12.55 24.68
N LEU A 231 -3.13 13.20 24.97
CA LEU A 231 -3.17 14.58 25.40
C LEU A 231 -2.75 14.71 26.88
N LYS A 232 -1.66 15.44 27.14
CA LYS A 232 -1.19 15.75 28.49
C LYS A 232 -1.16 17.26 28.70
N LEU A 233 -1.07 17.69 29.96
CA LEU A 233 -0.79 19.07 30.30
C LEU A 233 0.50 19.53 29.58
N GLU A 234 0.49 20.77 29.10
CA GLU A 234 1.54 21.43 28.32
C GLU A 234 1.82 20.81 26.94
N SER A 235 1.07 19.80 26.51
CA SER A 235 1.22 19.21 25.18
C SER A 235 0.74 20.17 24.09
N LYS A 236 1.36 20.08 22.90
CA LYS A 236 0.95 20.83 21.71
C LYS A 236 -0.25 20.16 21.05
N CYS A 237 -1.20 20.96 20.59
CA CYS A 237 -2.42 20.51 19.93
C CYS A 237 -2.85 21.51 18.84
N LEU A 238 -3.72 21.07 17.95
CA LEU A 238 -4.52 21.93 17.08
C LEU A 238 -5.89 22.12 17.74
N ALA A 239 -6.35 23.36 17.83
CA ALA A 239 -7.64 23.69 18.42
C ALA A 239 -8.46 24.57 17.47
N ARG A 240 -9.78 24.33 17.42
CA ARG A 240 -10.71 25.15 16.63
C ARG A 240 -10.97 26.48 17.34
N PHE A 241 -10.83 27.58 16.61
CA PHE A 241 -11.08 28.93 17.11
C PHE A 241 -12.46 29.44 16.66
N HIS A 242 -12.83 30.66 17.10
CA HIS A 242 -14.16 31.22 16.88
C HIS A 242 -14.50 31.49 15.39
N ASP A 243 -13.50 31.46 14.51
CA ASP A 243 -13.60 31.68 13.07
C ASP A 243 -13.63 30.38 12.27
N ASP A 244 -13.85 29.25 12.96
CA ASP A 244 -13.87 27.88 12.43
C ASP A 244 -12.54 27.40 11.84
N LEU A 245 -11.44 28.14 12.07
CA LEU A 245 -10.10 27.74 11.69
C LEU A 245 -9.38 27.01 12.84
N TRP A 246 -8.50 26.10 12.46
CA TRP A 246 -7.68 25.32 13.39
C TRP A 246 -6.31 25.94 13.56
N TYR A 247 -5.98 26.29 14.81
CA TYR A 247 -4.72 26.93 15.19
C TYR A 247 -3.91 26.07 16.15
N LYS A 248 -2.59 26.25 16.14
CA LYS A 248 -1.70 25.62 17.13
C LYS A 248 -1.96 26.21 18.51
N ALA A 249 -2.10 25.34 19.49
CA ALA A 249 -2.35 25.68 20.88
C ALA A 249 -1.59 24.75 21.82
N THR A 250 -1.44 25.18 23.07
CA THR A 250 -0.89 24.39 24.17
C THR A 250 -1.99 24.07 25.17
N VAL A 251 -2.06 22.82 25.61
CA VAL A 251 -2.99 22.37 26.64
C VAL A 251 -2.56 22.91 28.00
N VAL A 252 -3.44 23.64 28.68
CA VAL A 252 -3.20 24.20 30.02
C VAL A 252 -3.87 23.35 31.09
N ASP A 253 -5.09 22.88 30.83
CA ASP A 253 -5.83 22.04 31.79
C ASP A 253 -6.73 21.03 31.07
N LEU A 254 -6.99 19.91 31.74
CA LEU A 254 -7.83 18.81 31.26
C LEU A 254 -9.01 18.64 32.22
N HIS A 255 -10.22 18.79 31.70
CA HIS A 255 -11.45 18.60 32.46
C HIS A 255 -12.27 17.45 31.85
N ASP A 256 -13.12 16.80 32.65
CA ASP A 256 -13.98 15.71 32.14
C ASP A 256 -14.87 16.14 30.97
N SER A 257 -15.28 17.42 30.94
CA SER A 257 -16.17 17.99 29.92
C SER A 257 -15.45 18.69 28.76
N GLY A 258 -14.12 18.81 28.78
CA GLY A 258 -13.38 19.51 27.74
C GLY A 258 -11.93 19.84 28.11
N VAL A 259 -11.23 20.51 27.20
CA VAL A 259 -9.81 20.83 27.31
C VAL A 259 -9.64 22.34 27.32
N THR A 260 -8.88 22.86 28.28
CA THR A 260 -8.51 24.27 28.33
C THR A 260 -7.18 24.46 27.62
N VAL A 261 -7.18 25.27 26.55
CA VAL A 261 -6.02 25.51 25.70
C VAL A 261 -5.69 27.00 25.60
N THR A 262 -4.42 27.31 25.37
CA THR A 262 -3.93 28.65 25.02
C THR A 262 -3.36 28.63 23.61
N PHE A 263 -3.83 29.51 22.73
CA PHE A 263 -3.37 29.58 21.35
C PHE A 263 -1.95 30.13 21.24
N ASP A 264 -1.12 29.56 20.36
CA ASP A 264 0.28 30.00 20.19
C ASP A 264 0.37 31.33 19.42
N SER A 265 -0.56 31.56 18.51
CA SER A 265 -0.56 32.72 17.60
C SER A 265 -1.23 33.96 18.20
N TYR A 266 -2.09 33.76 19.19
CA TYR A 266 -2.80 34.80 19.91
C TYR A 266 -2.50 34.61 21.39
N GLN A 267 -1.77 35.55 22.01
CA GLN A 267 -1.53 35.55 23.45
C GLN A 267 -2.82 35.92 24.20
N ASP A 268 -3.83 35.09 24.02
CA ASP A 268 -5.17 35.26 24.59
C ASP A 268 -5.30 34.47 25.89
N ASP A 269 -6.32 34.83 26.66
CA ASP A 269 -6.71 34.09 27.86
C ASP A 269 -7.03 32.62 27.53
N PRO A 270 -6.78 31.68 28.46
CA PRO A 270 -7.09 30.27 28.24
C PRO A 270 -8.57 30.05 27.91
N VAL A 271 -8.85 29.28 26.85
CA VAL A 271 -10.21 28.97 26.40
C VAL A 271 -10.49 27.49 26.60
N THR A 272 -11.63 27.17 27.21
CA THR A 272 -12.11 25.78 27.36
C THR A 272 -12.91 25.38 26.12
N LEU A 273 -12.44 24.36 25.42
CA LEU A 273 -13.06 23.80 24.22
C LEU A 273 -13.53 22.36 24.47
N PRO A 274 -14.56 21.88 23.74
CA PRO A 274 -14.95 20.48 23.80
C PRO A 274 -13.85 19.60 23.20
N TRP A 275 -13.85 18.32 23.58
CA TRP A 275 -12.88 17.34 23.10
C TRP A 275 -12.85 17.20 21.56
N GLU A 276 -13.98 17.39 20.88
CA GLU A 276 -14.09 17.32 19.42
C GLU A 276 -13.35 18.45 18.68
N ASP A 277 -13.09 19.56 19.38
CA ASP A 277 -12.44 20.76 18.84
C ASP A 277 -10.94 20.82 19.16
N VAL A 278 -10.35 19.72 19.64
CA VAL A 278 -8.94 19.62 20.01
C VAL A 278 -8.32 18.35 19.44
N ILE A 279 -7.26 18.52 18.65
CA ILE A 279 -6.50 17.43 18.01
C ILE A 279 -5.08 17.41 18.59
N PRO A 280 -4.62 16.30 19.19
CA PRO A 280 -3.24 16.18 19.66
C PRO A 280 -2.26 16.29 18.49
N LEU A 281 -1.17 17.04 18.68
CA LEU A 281 -0.03 17.04 17.77
C LEU A 281 1.10 16.23 18.42
N PRO A 282 1.65 15.20 17.75
CA PRO A 282 2.78 14.46 18.29
C PRO A 282 3.97 15.40 18.51
N ASP A 283 4.54 15.35 19.71
CA ASP A 283 5.65 16.19 20.11
C ASP A 283 6.92 15.77 19.36
N MET A 284 7.32 16.56 18.36
CA MET A 284 8.51 16.30 17.54
C MET A 284 9.81 16.57 18.30
N SER A 285 9.76 16.87 19.61
CA SER A 285 10.93 17.18 20.44
C SER A 285 11.62 15.94 21.05
N ASP A 286 10.98 14.78 21.09
CA ASP A 286 11.52 13.57 21.75
C ASP A 286 12.40 12.66 20.86
N GLU A 287 12.47 12.89 19.54
CA GLU A 287 13.35 12.10 18.64
C GLU A 287 14.82 12.58 18.63
N LEU A 288 15.14 13.66 19.36
CA LEU A 288 16.48 14.26 19.40
C LEU A 288 17.17 14.19 20.78
N SER A 289 16.60 13.47 21.76
CA SER A 289 17.23 13.27 23.08
C SER A 289 17.14 11.82 23.56
N SER A 290 17.94 10.92 22.98
CA SER A 290 18.43 9.75 23.72
C SER A 290 19.72 9.21 23.12
N SER A 291 20.83 9.90 23.41
CA SER A 291 22.13 9.26 23.50
C SER A 291 22.28 8.63 24.89
N SER A 292 22.81 7.40 24.90
CA SER A 292 23.59 6.82 26.00
C SER A 292 22.83 6.18 27.18
N LYS A 293 22.69 4.85 27.12
CA LYS A 293 22.93 3.99 28.29
C LYS A 293 23.90 2.88 27.90
N GLU A 294 25.10 2.99 28.44
CA GLU A 294 26.10 1.94 28.47
C GLU A 294 25.60 0.76 29.29
N GLY A 295 25.90 -0.44 28.81
CA GLY A 295 25.78 -1.71 29.51
C GLY A 295 26.98 -2.56 29.11
N THR A 296 27.84 -2.77 30.09
CA THR A 296 29.21 -3.30 30.09
C THR A 296 29.31 -4.78 29.70
N ASP A 297 30.45 -5.11 29.07
CA ASP A 297 31.23 -6.36 28.97
C ASP A 297 30.54 -7.74 28.88
N ASP A 298 30.90 -8.48 27.82
CA ASP A 298 31.83 -9.61 28.00
C ASP A 298 32.56 -9.92 26.68
N ASP A 299 33.88 -9.80 26.76
CA ASP A 299 34.88 -10.18 25.78
C ASP A 299 34.81 -11.67 25.40
N VAL A 300 34.92 -11.96 24.10
CA VAL A 300 35.75 -13.08 23.67
C VAL A 300 36.52 -12.68 22.41
N ASP A 301 37.81 -12.47 22.67
CA ASP A 301 38.94 -12.31 21.79
C ASP A 301 39.09 -13.49 20.79
N ASP A 302 39.47 -13.18 19.55
CA ASP A 302 40.40 -14.03 18.78
C ASP A 302 41.09 -13.13 17.73
N ASP A 303 42.21 -12.55 18.17
CA ASP A 303 43.26 -11.95 17.36
C ASP A 303 43.90 -13.00 16.43
N ILE A 304 44.19 -12.62 15.19
CA ILE A 304 45.49 -12.84 14.54
C ILE A 304 45.58 -11.89 13.33
N THR A 305 46.24 -10.78 13.62
CA THR A 305 47.13 -10.00 12.74
C THR A 305 47.67 -10.70 11.48
N GLU A 306 47.49 -10.08 10.31
CA GLU A 306 48.57 -9.89 9.32
C GLU A 306 48.32 -8.59 8.52
N VAL A 307 49.28 -7.67 8.64
CA VAL A 307 49.42 -6.50 7.77
C VAL A 307 50.26 -6.91 6.58
N LEU A 308 49.69 -6.85 5.37
CA LEU A 308 50.45 -6.60 4.14
C LEU A 308 49.74 -5.53 3.29
N PRO A 309 50.50 -4.63 2.63
CA PRO A 309 49.98 -3.43 1.97
C PRO A 309 49.80 -3.61 0.45
N ILE A 310 48.98 -2.72 -0.15
CA ILE A 310 48.77 -2.51 -1.61
C ILE A 310 47.81 -3.56 -2.20
N ASP A 311 46.60 -3.23 -2.66
CA ASP A 311 46.33 -2.44 -3.88
C ASP A 311 45.20 -1.40 -3.74
N ARG A 312 45.47 -0.23 -4.31
CA ARG A 312 44.46 0.71 -4.79
C ARG A 312 43.76 0.06 -5.97
N GLU A 313 42.47 -0.21 -5.85
CA GLU A 313 41.60 -0.24 -7.02
C GLU A 313 40.76 1.04 -7.02
N GLU A 314 41.25 2.00 -7.80
CA GLU A 314 40.41 2.99 -8.47
C GLU A 314 39.34 2.21 -9.25
N SER A 315 38.07 2.44 -8.90
CA SER A 315 36.96 2.21 -9.83
C SER A 315 36.36 3.58 -10.11
N ASP A 316 36.57 3.98 -11.35
CA ASP A 316 36.09 5.18 -12.01
C ASP A 316 34.55 5.26 -11.91
N ASP A 317 34.08 6.32 -11.26
CA ASP A 317 32.86 7.04 -11.63
C ASP A 317 33.06 8.49 -11.16
N ASP A 318 34.04 9.13 -11.81
CA ASP A 318 34.17 10.57 -11.89
C ASP A 318 33.07 11.10 -12.82
N ASP A 319 31.92 11.47 -12.24
CA ASP A 319 31.01 12.42 -12.87
C ASP A 319 30.89 13.69 -12.02
N ALA A 320 31.78 14.61 -12.36
CA ALA A 320 31.66 16.06 -12.25
C ALA A 320 31.63 16.70 -10.84
N LEU A 321 32.78 16.69 -10.15
CA LEU A 321 33.16 17.80 -9.28
C LEU A 321 34.11 18.73 -10.04
N PRO A 322 33.68 19.94 -10.49
CA PRO A 322 34.59 20.87 -11.12
C PRO A 322 35.59 21.39 -10.09
N VAL A 323 36.82 20.91 -10.24
CA VAL A 323 38.07 21.39 -9.65
C VAL A 323 38.25 22.85 -10.02
N PHE A 324 37.75 23.76 -9.19
CA PHE A 324 38.22 25.14 -9.17
C PHE A 324 38.37 25.63 -7.73
N LEU A 325 39.08 24.89 -6.87
CA LEU A 325 39.51 25.42 -5.57
C LEU A 325 40.57 26.51 -5.78
N TRP A 326 40.15 27.78 -5.85
CA TRP A 326 41.05 28.87 -5.46
C TRP A 326 40.82 29.19 -3.98
N LYS A 327 41.63 28.56 -3.11
CA LYS A 327 41.74 28.91 -1.69
C LYS A 327 42.78 30.05 -1.61
N PRO A 328 42.43 31.31 -1.30
CA PRO A 328 43.45 32.26 -0.90
C PRO A 328 44.06 31.73 0.40
N SER A 329 45.36 31.41 0.37
CA SER A 329 46.09 30.96 1.56
C SER A 329 45.91 31.99 2.66
N SER A 330 45.45 31.55 3.84
CA SER A 330 45.41 32.35 5.07
C SER A 330 46.82 32.78 5.52
N HIS A 331 47.87 32.27 4.86
CA HIS A 331 49.22 32.82 4.89
C HIS A 331 49.58 33.40 3.52
N GLY A 332 49.61 34.73 3.43
CA GLY A 332 50.23 35.46 2.34
C GLY A 332 49.28 36.07 1.32
N LEU A 333 48.34 36.91 1.79
CA LEU A 333 47.90 38.03 0.96
C LEU A 333 49.13 38.94 0.81
N GLY A 334 49.94 38.73 -0.23
CA GLY A 334 51.15 39.53 -0.44
C GLY A 334 50.81 41.02 -0.41
N ASP A 335 51.74 41.85 0.10
CA ASP A 335 51.54 43.29 0.28
C ASP A 335 50.72 43.91 -0.87
N LEU A 336 49.62 44.57 -0.49
CA LEU A 336 48.73 45.27 -1.40
C LEU A 336 49.57 46.17 -2.31
N GLY A 337 49.62 45.86 -3.61
CA GLY A 337 50.49 46.56 -4.57
C GLY A 337 51.47 45.68 -5.35
N ARG A 338 51.52 44.36 -5.13
CA ARG A 338 52.34 43.44 -5.96
C ARG A 338 52.04 43.50 -7.47
N TRP A 339 50.81 43.80 -7.86
CA TRP A 339 50.44 44.00 -9.27
C TRP A 339 51.07 45.25 -9.90
N GLU A 340 51.61 46.16 -9.09
CA GLU A 340 52.31 47.36 -9.55
C GLU A 340 53.82 47.19 -9.66
N GLU A 341 54.37 46.02 -9.34
CA GLU A 341 55.79 45.74 -9.57
C GLU A 341 56.16 45.88 -11.06
N HIS A 342 55.20 45.64 -11.96
CA HIS A 342 55.35 45.76 -13.41
C HIS A 342 54.69 47.01 -14.03
N THR A 343 54.06 47.88 -13.23
CA THR A 343 53.49 49.15 -13.72
C THR A 343 54.11 50.33 -12.97
N LYS A 344 54.21 51.52 -13.56
CA LYS A 344 54.92 52.66 -12.93
C LYS A 344 54.19 53.28 -11.73
N GLY A 345 53.50 52.48 -10.91
CA GLY A 345 52.77 52.93 -9.71
C GLY A 345 51.60 53.86 -10.01
N ILE A 346 50.95 53.70 -11.17
CA ILE A 346 49.87 54.60 -11.60
C ILE A 346 48.60 54.37 -10.77
N GLY A 347 48.29 53.11 -10.43
CA GLY A 347 47.10 52.74 -9.66
C GLY A 347 47.19 53.17 -8.19
N SER A 348 48.29 52.91 -7.50
CA SER A 348 48.52 53.34 -6.12
C SER A 348 48.50 54.85 -6.00
N ARG A 349 49.10 55.57 -6.95
CA ARG A 349 49.09 57.03 -6.98
C ARG A 349 47.69 57.60 -7.24
N LEU A 350 46.85 56.91 -8.01
CA LEU A 350 45.46 57.29 -8.20
C LEU A 350 44.62 57.01 -6.95
N LEU A 351 44.80 55.85 -6.32
CA LEU A 351 44.15 55.47 -5.07
C LEU A 351 44.49 56.48 -3.96
N GLN A 352 45.76 56.85 -3.83
CA GLN A 352 46.21 57.84 -2.86
C GLN A 352 45.60 59.23 -3.12
N LYS A 353 45.45 59.64 -4.40
CA LYS A 353 44.73 60.88 -4.77
C LYS A 353 43.24 60.84 -4.43
N MET A 354 42.64 59.66 -4.42
CA MET A 354 41.24 59.43 -4.03
C MET A 354 41.07 59.18 -2.52
N GLY A 355 42.13 59.34 -1.73
CA GLY A 355 42.07 59.26 -0.27
C GLY A 355 42.37 57.88 0.34
N TYR A 356 42.92 56.95 -0.44
CA TYR A 356 43.40 55.67 0.09
C TYR A 356 44.66 55.85 0.93
N VAL A 357 44.63 55.38 2.18
CA VAL A 357 45.81 55.30 3.06
C VAL A 357 46.22 53.83 3.15
N PRO A 358 47.50 53.47 2.91
CA PRO A 358 47.96 52.08 3.02
C PRO A 358 47.60 51.47 4.37
N GLY A 359 46.93 50.32 4.34
CA GLY A 359 46.45 49.62 5.55
C GLY A 359 45.08 50.07 6.07
N GLN A 360 44.42 51.06 5.44
CA GLN A 360 43.04 51.46 5.75
C GLN A 360 42.10 51.24 4.57
N GLY A 361 40.80 51.28 4.85
CA GLY A 361 39.75 51.13 3.85
C GLY A 361 39.70 52.32 2.88
N LEU A 362 39.21 52.08 1.67
CA LEU A 362 38.92 53.17 0.73
C LEU A 362 37.71 53.99 1.22
N GLY A 363 37.81 55.32 1.28
CA GLY A 363 36.71 56.22 1.62
C GLY A 363 37.15 57.40 2.50
N CYS A 364 36.35 58.47 2.55
CA CYS A 364 36.69 59.71 3.28
C CYS A 364 36.91 59.54 4.79
N ARG A 365 36.44 58.42 5.37
CA ARG A 365 36.60 58.04 6.78
C ARG A 365 37.33 56.70 6.97
N GLY A 366 37.90 56.13 5.90
CA GLY A 366 38.52 54.82 5.96
C GLY A 366 37.54 53.64 6.13
N GLU A 367 36.25 53.85 5.85
CA GLU A 367 35.15 52.89 6.06
C GLU A 367 35.16 51.71 5.06
N GLY A 368 35.99 51.76 4.01
CA GLY A 368 36.10 50.69 3.04
C GLY A 368 36.67 49.39 3.62
N ARG A 369 36.40 48.26 2.97
CA ARG A 369 36.98 46.98 3.38
C ARG A 369 38.47 46.95 3.01
N VAL A 370 39.32 46.65 4.00
CA VAL A 370 40.78 46.50 3.81
C VAL A 370 41.11 45.15 3.17
N GLU A 371 40.36 44.12 3.53
CA GLU A 371 40.57 42.76 3.03
C GLU A 371 39.74 42.49 1.77
N PRO A 372 40.30 41.81 0.75
CA PRO A 372 39.55 41.42 -0.43
C PRO A 372 38.40 40.48 -0.07
N VAL A 373 37.30 40.57 -0.82
CA VAL A 373 36.12 39.73 -0.58
C VAL A 373 36.47 38.26 -0.89
N PRO A 374 36.31 37.33 0.07
CA PRO A 374 36.58 35.92 -0.19
C PRO A 374 35.54 35.36 -1.16
N ILE A 375 36.01 34.63 -2.19
CA ILE A 375 35.13 33.90 -3.11
C ILE A 375 34.85 32.55 -2.47
N GLN A 376 33.62 32.36 -1.97
CA GLN A 376 33.17 31.06 -1.45
C GLN A 376 32.51 30.27 -2.59
N LEU A 377 33.08 29.11 -2.93
CA LEU A 377 32.50 28.20 -3.91
C LEU A 377 31.45 27.32 -3.25
N LEU A 378 30.24 27.33 -3.80
CA LEU A 378 29.10 26.55 -3.31
C LEU A 378 28.90 25.32 -4.22
N PRO A 379 28.42 24.18 -3.68
CA PRO A 379 28.11 23.01 -4.49
C PRO A 379 27.01 23.34 -5.51
N GLN A 380 27.20 22.89 -6.76
CA GLN A 380 26.26 23.14 -7.85
C GLN A 380 24.95 22.35 -7.66
N GLY A 381 23.82 22.90 -8.15
CA GLY A 381 22.53 22.23 -8.12
C GLY A 381 21.87 22.10 -6.74
N LYS A 382 22.34 22.83 -5.73
CA LYS A 382 21.73 22.87 -4.38
C LYS A 382 21.18 24.27 -4.09
N SER A 383 20.04 24.33 -3.38
CA SER A 383 19.44 25.60 -2.95
C SER A 383 20.30 26.31 -1.92
N LEU A 384 20.17 27.63 -1.84
CA LEU A 384 20.93 28.48 -0.92
C LEU A 384 20.67 28.07 0.54
N ASP A 385 19.42 27.73 0.87
CA ASP A 385 19.02 27.22 2.20
C ASP A 385 19.66 25.87 2.52
N ARG A 386 19.77 24.98 1.52
CA ARG A 386 20.47 23.70 1.68
C ARG A 386 21.98 23.89 1.88
N ILE A 387 22.55 24.95 1.30
CA ILE A 387 23.97 25.24 1.48
C ILE A 387 24.25 25.90 2.82
N MET A 388 23.34 26.76 3.33
CA MET A 388 23.45 27.30 4.69
C MET A 388 23.36 26.21 5.74
N THR A 389 22.39 25.29 5.62
CA THR A 389 22.28 24.14 6.54
C THR A 389 23.51 23.24 6.52
N LEU A 390 24.09 22.98 5.33
CA LEU A 390 25.35 22.24 5.22
C LEU A 390 26.54 23.00 5.84
N LYS A 391 26.56 24.34 5.74
CA LYS A 391 27.59 25.19 6.35
C LYS A 391 27.49 25.21 7.87
N GLU A 392 26.27 25.28 8.41
CA GLU A 392 26.03 25.18 9.86
C GLU A 392 26.41 23.80 10.41
N LEU A 393 26.12 22.73 9.67
CA LEU A 393 26.53 21.37 10.04
C LEU A 393 28.05 21.16 9.97
N ALA A 394 28.71 21.74 8.98
CA ALA A 394 30.15 21.58 8.76
C ALA A 394 30.99 22.41 9.73
N GLY A 395 30.47 23.56 10.19
CA GLY A 395 31.21 24.50 11.03
C GLY A 395 32.50 24.95 10.33
N ASP A 396 33.65 24.69 10.96
CA ASP A 396 34.99 25.01 10.43
C ASP A 396 35.53 23.96 9.42
N ARG A 397 34.77 22.90 9.13
CA ARG A 397 35.19 21.82 8.20
C ARG A 397 34.74 22.10 6.76
N ASP A 398 35.40 21.45 5.79
CA ASP A 398 35.06 21.59 4.38
C ASP A 398 33.62 21.08 4.12
N ILE A 399 32.78 21.92 3.51
CA ILE A 399 31.34 21.70 3.26
C ILE A 399 31.06 20.41 2.46
N PHE A 400 32.01 20.04 1.60
CA PHE A 400 31.93 18.83 0.78
C PHE A 400 32.10 17.54 1.59
N ASP A 401 32.87 17.55 2.69
CA ASP A 401 33.02 16.37 3.56
C ASP A 401 31.75 16.13 4.38
N ALA A 402 31.10 17.20 4.85
CA ALA A 402 29.81 17.12 5.52
C ALA A 402 28.72 16.55 4.59
N MET A 403 28.72 16.98 3.31
CA MET A 403 27.82 16.45 2.29
C MET A 403 28.05 14.94 2.05
N LYS A 404 29.30 14.50 1.91
CA LYS A 404 29.66 13.07 1.74
C LYS A 404 29.29 12.22 2.96
N GLN A 405 29.40 12.78 4.17
CA GLN A 405 28.99 12.11 5.39
C GLN A 405 27.47 11.93 5.47
N GLN A 406 26.71 12.95 5.04
CA GLN A 406 25.25 12.91 5.03
C GLN A 406 24.73 11.89 4.01
N GLU A 407 25.28 11.88 2.79
CA GLU A 407 24.92 10.91 1.77
C GLU A 407 25.17 9.45 2.21
N ARG A 408 26.27 9.20 2.95
CA ARG A 408 26.54 7.88 3.55
C ARG A 408 25.52 7.51 4.63
N LYS A 409 24.96 8.47 5.37
CA LYS A 409 23.90 8.22 6.37
C LYS A 409 22.58 7.93 5.68
N ASP A 410 22.24 8.70 4.65
CA ASP A 410 21.01 8.54 3.87
C ASP A 410 20.99 7.16 3.17
N ARG A 411 22.10 6.74 2.56
CA ARG A 411 22.22 5.39 1.96
C ARG A 411 22.05 4.26 2.98
N LYS A 412 22.51 4.44 4.21
CA LYS A 412 22.29 3.46 5.30
C LYS A 412 20.83 3.42 5.73
N MET A 413 20.14 4.56 5.76
CA MET A 413 18.71 4.64 6.08
C MET A 413 17.85 3.95 5.02
N VAL A 414 18.11 4.23 3.74
CA VAL A 414 17.41 3.58 2.62
C VAL A 414 17.57 2.07 2.69
N ARG A 415 18.80 1.57 2.88
CA ARG A 415 19.05 0.12 3.00
C ARG A 415 18.32 -0.53 4.18
N LYS A 416 18.14 0.18 5.30
CA LYS A 416 17.33 -0.31 6.43
C LYS A 416 15.84 -0.36 6.08
N LEU A 417 15.34 0.64 5.38
CA LEU A 417 13.95 0.72 4.95
C LEU A 417 13.61 -0.42 3.97
N GLU A 418 14.51 -0.68 3.00
CA GLU A 418 14.39 -1.80 2.06
C GLU A 418 14.34 -3.15 2.78
N GLN A 419 15.18 -3.35 3.80
CA GLN A 419 15.16 -4.57 4.62
C GLN A 419 13.84 -4.73 5.41
N GLN A 420 13.25 -3.63 5.89
CA GLN A 420 11.95 -3.66 6.55
C GLN A 420 10.83 -4.01 5.57
N TYR A 421 10.85 -3.44 4.36
CA TYR A 421 9.89 -3.73 3.31
C TYR A 421 9.96 -5.22 2.90
N HIS A 422 11.16 -5.73 2.65
CA HIS A 422 11.36 -7.15 2.33
C HIS A 422 10.92 -8.09 3.48
N LYS A 423 10.99 -7.64 4.74
CA LYS A 423 10.52 -8.42 5.89
C LYS A 423 8.99 -8.42 6.01
N LEU A 424 8.32 -7.35 5.55
CA LEU A 424 6.87 -7.27 5.46
C LEU A 424 6.36 -8.13 4.29
N GLU A 425 7.04 -8.09 3.16
CA GLU A 425 6.76 -8.89 1.97
C GLU A 425 7.02 -10.39 2.19
N SER A 426 7.97 -10.75 3.07
CA SER A 426 8.22 -12.15 3.45
C SER A 426 7.25 -12.70 4.51
N ARG A 427 6.24 -11.93 4.95
CA ARG A 427 5.18 -12.49 5.80
C ARG A 427 4.23 -13.27 4.89
N PRO A 428 3.99 -14.56 5.14
CA PRO A 428 3.16 -15.36 4.25
C PRO A 428 1.74 -14.80 4.24
N ASP A 429 1.31 -14.33 3.07
CA ASP A 429 0.00 -13.74 2.86
C ASP A 429 -1.11 -14.82 2.98
N VAL A 430 -2.32 -14.41 3.36
CA VAL A 430 -3.48 -15.30 3.50
C VAL A 430 -3.74 -16.04 2.19
N PHE A 431 -3.46 -15.40 1.06
CA PHE A 431 -3.55 -15.99 -0.27
C PHE A 431 -2.40 -16.97 -0.58
N GLU A 432 -1.18 -16.75 -0.08
CA GLU A 432 -0.11 -17.74 -0.17
C GLU A 432 -0.44 -18.98 0.66
N PHE A 433 -1.04 -18.81 1.83
CA PHE A 433 -1.53 -19.90 2.66
C PHE A 433 -2.68 -20.68 1.98
N ILE A 434 -3.63 -19.98 1.35
CA ILE A 434 -4.71 -20.59 0.56
C ILE A 434 -4.16 -21.30 -0.67
N ASN A 435 -3.23 -20.70 -1.40
CA ASN A 435 -2.59 -21.33 -2.56
C ASN A 435 -1.77 -22.57 -2.16
N LYS A 436 -1.14 -22.54 -0.98
CA LYS A 436 -0.34 -23.65 -0.46
C LYS A 436 -1.19 -24.76 0.17
N ARG A 437 -2.36 -24.45 0.77
CA ARG A 437 -3.26 -25.46 1.39
C ARG A 437 -4.40 -25.94 0.50
N LEU A 438 -4.86 -25.13 -0.46
CA LEU A 438 -6.01 -25.43 -1.32
C LEU A 438 -5.64 -25.52 -2.81
N GLY A 439 -4.48 -24.98 -3.23
CA GLY A 439 -4.07 -24.89 -4.65
C GLY A 439 -2.89 -25.75 -5.11
N GLY A 440 -2.22 -26.50 -4.22
CA GLY A 440 -1.01 -27.26 -4.54
C GLY A 440 -1.19 -28.57 -5.32
N LYS A 441 -2.17 -28.66 -6.23
CA LYS A 441 -2.27 -29.71 -7.28
C LYS A 441 -3.03 -29.18 -8.49
N LYS A 442 -2.38 -28.34 -9.30
CA LYS A 442 -2.69 -28.26 -10.73
C LYS A 442 -1.54 -28.90 -11.49
N GLY A 443 -1.91 -29.89 -12.31
CA GLY A 443 -1.02 -30.91 -12.82
C GLY A 443 0.04 -30.41 -13.79
N LYS A 444 1.22 -31.02 -13.70
CA LYS A 444 2.05 -31.37 -14.85
C LYS A 444 2.23 -32.88 -14.83
N LEU A 445 1.55 -33.55 -15.75
CA LEU A 445 1.55 -35.01 -15.93
C LEU A 445 2.72 -35.49 -16.82
N SER A 446 3.64 -34.62 -17.21
CA SER A 446 4.71 -34.94 -18.18
C SER A 446 6.09 -35.25 -17.56
N GLU A 447 6.23 -35.26 -16.24
CA GLU A 447 7.55 -35.38 -15.57
C GLU A 447 7.69 -36.65 -14.69
N LEU A 448 6.78 -37.61 -14.84
CA LEU A 448 6.79 -38.89 -14.12
C LEU A 448 7.25 -40.09 -14.96
N VAL A 449 7.78 -39.85 -16.15
CA VAL A 449 8.41 -40.88 -16.98
C VAL A 449 9.76 -40.32 -17.37
N HIS A 450 10.81 -40.60 -16.59
CA HIS A 450 12.17 -40.93 -17.02
C HIS A 450 12.97 -41.31 -15.76
N GLU A 451 13.57 -42.48 -15.85
CA GLU A 451 14.06 -43.32 -14.76
C GLU A 451 15.43 -42.87 -14.22
N HIS A 452 15.76 -43.37 -13.03
CA HIS A 452 17.06 -43.40 -12.38
C HIS A 452 18.30 -43.17 -13.27
N GLN A 453 19.14 -42.21 -12.89
CA GLN A 453 20.59 -42.41 -12.92
C GLN A 453 21.31 -41.66 -11.78
N VAL A 454 22.28 -42.36 -11.21
CA VAL A 454 23.10 -42.04 -10.04
C VAL A 454 24.33 -41.21 -10.45
N GLN A 455 24.92 -40.50 -9.47
CA GLN A 455 26.20 -39.74 -9.43
C GLN A 455 26.02 -38.23 -9.72
N GLY A 456 26.32 -37.27 -8.85
CA GLY A 456 27.38 -37.07 -7.84
C GLY A 456 28.16 -35.79 -8.29
N HIS A 457 28.32 -34.68 -7.55
CA HIS A 457 28.87 -34.50 -6.20
C HIS A 457 28.67 -33.05 -5.65
N SER A 458 28.37 -32.95 -4.33
CA SER A 458 28.93 -32.04 -3.29
C SER A 458 28.76 -30.50 -3.40
N LYS A 459 28.32 -29.69 -2.40
CA LYS A 459 28.21 -29.68 -0.91
C LYS A 459 27.01 -28.75 -0.56
N SER A 460 26.29 -28.76 0.56
CA SER A 460 26.59 -29.06 1.96
C SER A 460 25.30 -29.36 2.75
N ASN A 461 25.49 -29.95 3.92
CA ASN A 461 24.61 -30.86 4.61
C ASN A 461 23.82 -30.18 5.74
N LYS A 462 22.48 -30.12 5.68
CA LYS A 462 21.58 -29.83 6.82
C LYS A 462 20.19 -30.45 6.61
N ASP A 463 20.09 -31.78 6.59
CA ASP A 463 18.81 -32.47 6.81
C ASP A 463 18.97 -33.60 7.82
N GLY A 464 18.49 -33.33 9.04
CA GLY A 464 18.64 -34.24 10.17
C GLY A 464 17.87 -33.77 11.41
N ARG A 465 16.61 -33.34 11.26
CA ARG A 465 15.73 -33.04 12.41
C ARG A 465 14.28 -33.43 12.14
N LEU A 466 13.99 -34.73 12.03
CA LEU A 466 12.59 -35.20 12.07
C LEU A 466 12.36 -36.41 12.99
N HIS A 467 13.32 -36.82 13.82
CA HIS A 467 13.07 -37.95 14.71
C HIS A 467 13.92 -37.94 15.98
N ARG A 468 13.80 -36.88 16.80
CA ARG A 468 14.32 -36.92 18.18
C ARG A 468 13.15 -37.10 19.14
N SER A 469 13.24 -38.09 20.01
CA SER A 469 12.37 -38.23 21.18
C SER A 469 12.42 -36.93 21.99
N ILE A 470 11.27 -36.38 22.32
CA ILE A 470 11.15 -35.14 23.09
C ILE A 470 11.75 -35.39 24.48
N SER A 471 12.83 -34.69 24.82
CA SER A 471 13.45 -34.77 26.14
C SER A 471 12.73 -33.83 27.12
N GLU A 472 12.73 -34.18 28.41
CA GLU A 472 12.10 -33.35 29.47
C GLU A 472 12.65 -31.92 29.52
N ILE A 473 13.90 -31.72 29.09
CA ILE A 473 14.56 -30.41 29.03
C ILE A 473 13.89 -29.53 27.96
N ASP A 474 13.54 -30.11 26.81
CA ASP A 474 12.85 -29.41 25.71
C ASP A 474 11.39 -29.07 26.06
N LEU A 475 10.77 -29.86 26.95
CA LEU A 475 9.42 -29.58 27.48
C LEU A 475 9.43 -28.45 28.51
N LYS A 476 10.46 -28.35 29.34
CA LYS A 476 10.62 -27.25 30.32
C LYS A 476 10.84 -25.89 29.65
N ALA A 477 11.57 -25.85 28.52
CA ALA A 477 11.85 -24.63 27.78
C ALA A 477 10.63 -24.03 27.06
N LYS A 478 9.56 -24.81 26.84
CA LYS A 478 8.38 -24.37 26.08
C LYS A 478 7.36 -23.67 26.96
N SER A 479 6.79 -22.59 26.44
CA SER A 479 5.64 -21.86 27.02
C SER A 479 4.37 -22.73 27.03
N ASP A 480 3.44 -22.48 27.95
CA ASP A 480 2.17 -23.22 28.07
C ASP A 480 1.32 -23.16 26.79
N LYS A 481 1.34 -22.02 26.07
CA LYS A 481 0.68 -21.90 24.76
C LYS A 481 1.30 -22.84 23.73
N ASN A 482 2.63 -22.94 23.69
CA ASN A 482 3.35 -23.82 22.77
C ASN A 482 3.12 -25.30 23.11
N LEU A 483 3.00 -25.65 24.39
CA LEU A 483 2.64 -27.01 24.81
C LEU A 483 1.22 -27.39 24.36
N ASN A 484 0.24 -26.48 24.46
CA ASN A 484 -1.12 -26.72 23.96
C ASN A 484 -1.16 -26.91 22.44
N ILE A 485 -0.41 -26.09 21.69
CA ILE A 485 -0.29 -26.23 20.23
C ILE A 485 0.37 -27.56 19.87
N GLN A 486 1.43 -27.95 20.59
CA GLN A 486 2.12 -29.21 20.34
C GLN A 486 1.21 -30.41 20.64
N LEU A 487 0.41 -30.37 21.71
CA LEU A 487 -0.58 -31.39 22.03
C LEU A 487 -1.65 -31.54 20.93
N LEU A 488 -2.15 -30.41 20.40
CA LEU A 488 -3.10 -30.41 19.30
C LEU A 488 -2.49 -31.10 18.06
N LYS A 489 -1.26 -30.73 17.68
CA LYS A 489 -0.56 -31.31 16.53
C LYS A 489 -0.33 -32.81 16.70
N THR A 490 0.15 -33.26 17.86
CA THR A 490 0.32 -34.69 18.13
C THR A 490 -1.00 -35.45 18.06
N SER A 491 -2.10 -34.86 18.56
CA SER A 491 -3.43 -35.47 18.50
C SER A 491 -3.99 -35.57 17.07
N GLU A 492 -3.72 -34.58 16.22
CA GLU A 492 -4.13 -34.59 14.81
C GLU A 492 -3.33 -35.63 14.02
N GLU A 493 -2.01 -35.69 14.22
CA GLU A 493 -1.13 -36.71 13.64
C GLU A 493 -1.52 -38.13 14.09
N MET A 494 -1.94 -38.31 15.34
CA MET A 494 -2.48 -39.59 15.78
C MET A 494 -3.74 -39.98 15.03
N LYS A 495 -4.69 -39.05 14.85
CA LYS A 495 -5.92 -39.30 14.09
C LYS A 495 -5.66 -39.63 12.62
N THR A 496 -4.67 -39.00 11.99
CA THR A 496 -4.32 -39.31 10.59
C THR A 496 -3.69 -40.69 10.47
N VAL A 497 -2.73 -41.03 11.33
CA VAL A 497 -2.08 -42.34 11.36
C VAL A 497 -3.08 -43.46 11.69
N GLU A 498 -4.01 -43.23 12.61
CA GLU A 498 -5.09 -44.18 12.93
C GLU A 498 -6.00 -44.44 11.72
N LYS A 499 -6.40 -43.39 10.99
CA LYS A 499 -7.18 -43.52 9.75
C LYS A 499 -6.41 -44.29 8.69
N GLU A 500 -5.11 -44.06 8.54
CA GLU A 500 -4.26 -44.80 7.60
C GLU A 500 -4.11 -46.27 7.98
N LEU A 501 -3.95 -46.57 9.27
CA LEU A 501 -3.93 -47.95 9.77
C LEU A 501 -5.23 -48.69 9.48
N VAL A 502 -6.39 -48.05 9.66
CA VAL A 502 -7.68 -48.66 9.31
C VAL A 502 -7.74 -48.98 7.82
N LYS A 503 -7.34 -48.05 6.94
CA LYS A 503 -7.31 -48.27 5.49
C LYS A 503 -6.35 -49.40 5.08
N LEU A 504 -5.18 -49.48 5.71
CA LEU A 504 -4.20 -50.53 5.44
C LEU A 504 -4.64 -51.90 5.99
N LYS A 505 -5.30 -51.94 7.14
CA LYS A 505 -5.90 -53.19 7.67
C LYS A 505 -7.02 -53.70 6.76
N GLN A 506 -7.85 -52.80 6.22
CA GLN A 506 -8.88 -53.15 5.23
C GLN A 506 -8.28 -53.61 3.89
N SER A 507 -7.17 -53.03 3.43
CA SER A 507 -6.48 -53.51 2.22
C SER A 507 -5.77 -54.84 2.44
N LEU A 508 -5.24 -55.09 3.65
CA LEU A 508 -4.67 -56.38 4.03
C LEU A 508 -5.73 -57.49 3.97
N ASN A 509 -6.89 -57.28 4.59
CA ASN A 509 -7.98 -58.25 4.60
C ASN A 509 -8.47 -58.61 3.19
N ARG A 510 -8.45 -57.66 2.25
CA ARG A 510 -8.83 -57.89 0.85
C ARG A 510 -7.77 -58.66 0.04
N ASN A 511 -6.50 -58.47 0.37
CA ASN A 511 -5.37 -59.00 -0.40
C ASN A 511 -4.72 -60.24 0.24
N GLU A 512 -5.19 -60.68 1.41
CA GLU A 512 -4.61 -61.78 2.19
C GLU A 512 -4.56 -63.11 1.41
N ASN A 513 -5.59 -63.38 0.60
CA ASN A 513 -5.73 -64.63 -0.15
C ASN A 513 -5.34 -64.52 -1.64
N ARG A 514 -5.16 -63.30 -2.17
CA ARG A 514 -4.84 -63.06 -3.59
C ARG A 514 -3.34 -63.01 -3.84
N ASP A 515 -2.61 -62.17 -3.08
CA ASP A 515 -1.23 -61.84 -3.39
C ASP A 515 -0.35 -61.79 -2.13
N LYS A 516 0.39 -62.88 -1.88
CA LYS A 516 1.26 -63.03 -0.70
C LYS A 516 2.30 -61.90 -0.58
N ASN A 517 2.91 -61.48 -1.69
CA ASN A 517 3.94 -60.45 -1.71
C ASN A 517 3.38 -59.04 -1.44
N ILE A 518 2.12 -58.79 -1.80
CA ILE A 518 1.45 -57.51 -1.51
C ILE A 518 0.99 -57.53 -0.05
N ALA A 519 0.46 -58.64 0.44
CA ALA A 519 0.09 -58.82 1.84
C ALA A 519 1.29 -58.67 2.79
N THR A 520 2.48 -59.17 2.45
CA THR A 520 3.69 -58.97 3.27
C THR A 520 4.12 -57.49 3.33
N LYS A 521 4.11 -56.77 2.19
CA LYS A 521 4.40 -55.32 2.16
C LYS A 521 3.39 -54.49 2.95
N ILE A 522 2.11 -54.87 2.92
CA ILE A 522 1.07 -54.19 3.71
C ILE A 522 1.28 -54.47 5.20
N ARG A 523 1.61 -55.71 5.59
CA ARG A 523 1.91 -56.06 7.00
C ARG A 523 3.12 -55.31 7.55
N THR A 524 4.20 -55.17 6.78
CA THR A 524 5.37 -54.39 7.23
C THR A 524 5.03 -52.91 7.41
N LYS A 525 4.23 -52.34 6.50
CA LYS A 525 3.77 -50.94 6.61
C LYS A 525 2.84 -50.72 7.80
N ILE A 526 1.94 -51.66 8.08
CA ILE A 526 1.09 -51.65 9.29
C ILE A 526 1.98 -51.65 10.54
N SER A 527 2.96 -52.55 10.63
CA SER A 527 3.86 -52.62 11.79
C SER A 527 4.67 -51.32 11.98
N SER A 528 5.17 -50.70 10.91
CA SER A 528 5.88 -49.42 11.01
C SER A 528 4.97 -48.28 11.49
N LEU A 529 3.72 -48.23 11.04
CA LEU A 529 2.76 -47.21 11.45
C LEU A 529 2.25 -47.45 12.88
N GLU A 530 2.08 -48.69 13.30
CA GLU A 530 1.75 -49.03 14.70
C GLU A 530 2.89 -48.64 15.65
N ALA A 531 4.15 -48.88 15.26
CA ALA A 531 5.31 -48.42 16.03
C ALA A 531 5.39 -46.89 16.10
N TYR A 532 5.05 -46.19 15.02
CA TYR A 532 5.01 -44.73 14.99
C TYR A 532 3.87 -44.16 15.84
N LEU A 533 2.67 -44.76 15.77
CA LEU A 533 1.53 -44.40 16.60
C LEU A 533 1.86 -44.55 18.09
N ASN A 534 2.54 -45.63 18.49
CA ASN A 534 2.99 -45.80 19.87
C ASN A 534 3.97 -44.71 20.31
N LYS A 535 4.84 -44.20 19.42
CA LYS A 535 5.72 -43.05 19.73
C LYS A 535 4.94 -41.75 19.88
N LEU A 536 3.89 -41.55 19.07
CA LEU A 536 3.01 -40.39 19.21
C LEU A 536 2.26 -40.45 20.55
N LYS A 537 1.69 -41.60 20.92
CA LYS A 537 1.02 -41.80 22.22
C LYS A 537 1.93 -41.56 23.42
N THR A 538 3.18 -42.02 23.38
CA THR A 538 4.12 -41.75 24.48
C THR A 538 4.51 -40.28 24.55
N SER A 539 4.61 -39.58 23.41
CA SER A 539 4.87 -38.14 23.40
C SER A 539 3.68 -37.31 23.89
N GLU A 540 2.46 -37.68 23.54
CA GLU A 540 1.22 -37.08 24.05
C GLU A 540 1.13 -37.20 25.58
N SER A 541 1.28 -38.42 26.11
CA SER A 541 1.23 -38.68 27.56
C SER A 541 2.33 -37.92 28.33
N ALA A 542 3.52 -37.76 27.74
CA ALA A 542 4.60 -36.97 28.33
C ALA A 542 4.28 -35.47 28.40
N ILE A 543 3.67 -34.92 27.34
CA ILE A 543 3.22 -33.51 27.29
C ILE A 543 2.09 -33.27 28.32
N GLU A 544 1.12 -34.17 28.40
CA GLU A 544 0.02 -34.08 29.35
C GLU A 544 0.49 -34.18 30.81
N SER A 545 1.38 -35.12 31.12
CA SER A 545 1.97 -35.27 32.45
C SER A 545 2.75 -34.01 32.86
N HIS A 546 3.49 -33.40 31.92
CA HIS A 546 4.21 -32.15 32.18
C HIS A 546 3.26 -30.96 32.39
N LYS A 547 2.17 -30.88 31.63
CA LYS A 547 1.12 -29.87 31.80
C LYS A 547 0.43 -30.02 33.15
N GLN A 548 0.15 -31.24 33.60
CA GLN A 548 -0.44 -31.49 34.91
C GLN A 548 0.50 -31.04 36.03
N LYS A 549 1.79 -31.40 35.96
CA LYS A 549 2.81 -30.91 36.92
C LYS A 549 2.86 -29.38 37.03
N ARG A 550 2.73 -28.66 35.90
CA ARG A 550 2.68 -27.19 35.90
C ARG A 550 1.40 -26.63 36.54
N LYS A 551 0.25 -27.25 36.27
CA LYS A 551 -1.02 -26.88 36.92
C LYS A 551 -0.97 -27.12 38.42
N ASP A 552 -0.48 -28.28 38.84
CA ASP A 552 -0.34 -28.64 40.25
C ASP A 552 0.60 -27.65 40.95
N HIS A 553 1.74 -27.31 40.34
CA HIS A 553 2.64 -26.27 40.85
C HIS A 553 1.93 -24.92 40.97
N LYS A 554 1.22 -24.47 39.93
CA LYS A 554 0.49 -23.19 39.96
C LYS A 554 -0.53 -23.16 41.11
N ASN A 555 -1.31 -24.22 41.27
CA ASN A 555 -2.29 -24.34 42.34
C ASN A 555 -1.64 -24.37 43.74
N LEU A 556 -0.46 -24.99 43.88
CA LEU A 556 0.30 -25.01 45.13
C LEU A 556 0.98 -23.66 45.47
N THR A 557 1.18 -22.78 44.48
CA THR A 557 1.83 -21.46 44.65
C THR A 557 0.87 -20.29 44.76
N THR A 558 -0.44 -20.52 44.64
CA THR A 558 -1.46 -19.46 44.77
C THR A 558 -2.08 -19.59 46.16
N PHE A 559 -1.83 -18.63 47.06
CA PHE A 559 -2.35 -18.60 48.43
C PHE A 559 -3.63 -17.78 48.54
#